data_AF-A0A7X0LJH8-F1
#
_entry.id   AF-A0A7X0LJH8-F1
#
_cell.length_a   1.000
_cell.length_b   1.000
_cell.length_c   1.000
_cell.angle_alpha   90.00
_cell.angle_beta   90.00
_cell.angle_gamma   90.00
#
_symmetry.space_group_name_H-M   'P 1'
#
loop_
_entity.id
_entity.type
_entity.pdbx_description
1 polymer ?
#
loop_
_entity_poly.entity_id
_entity_poly.type
_entity_poly.pdbx_seq_one_letter_code
_entity_poly.pdbx_strand_id
1 'polypeptide(L)'
;MKTPTKTIVRREPYRETDKNGREVVRVPLAGGLHTATLYAEDFDRIIADGWSDQWQHVSNYRGRRYVRVCHRDGGNRRESIHRLVVDAGPGQAVMFKTDNTLDLRPSNLIVCRKKDQQRPYVTHLLYD
;
A
#
# COMPACT_ATOMS: atom_id res chain seq x y z
N MET A 1 20.07 -32.72 -1.91
CA MET A 1 19.05 -32.01 -2.69
C MET A 1 19.39 -30.52 -2.68
N LYS A 2 19.66 -29.90 -3.84
CA LYS A 2 19.86 -28.45 -3.93
C LYS A 2 18.49 -27.80 -4.09
N THR A 3 18.06 -26.99 -3.13
CA THR A 3 16.84 -26.19 -3.23
C THR A 3 16.96 -25.29 -4.47
N PRO A 4 15.97 -25.23 -5.38
CA PRO A 4 16.06 -24.35 -6.53
C PRO A 4 16.19 -22.90 -6.04
N THR A 5 17.26 -22.23 -6.49
CA THR A 5 17.48 -20.82 -6.25
C THR A 5 16.33 -20.06 -6.87
N LYS A 6 15.44 -19.51 -6.02
CA LYS A 6 14.33 -18.68 -6.47
C LYS A 6 14.90 -17.42 -7.12
N THR A 7 14.90 -17.34 -8.44
CA THR A 7 15.23 -16.12 -9.17
C THR A 7 14.26 -15.03 -8.73
N ILE A 8 14.75 -14.05 -7.98
CA ILE A 8 13.96 -12.88 -7.58
C ILE A 8 13.90 -11.98 -8.81
N VAL A 9 12.84 -12.11 -9.61
CA VAL A 9 12.55 -11.16 -10.67
C VAL A 9 12.21 -9.82 -10.01
N ARG A 10 13.00 -8.79 -10.30
CA ARG A 10 12.72 -7.43 -9.84
C ARG A 10 11.42 -6.96 -10.49
N ARG A 11 10.52 -6.43 -9.66
CA ARG A 11 9.27 -5.82 -10.14
C ARG A 11 9.52 -4.36 -10.38
N GLU A 12 9.21 -3.90 -11.59
CA GLU A 12 9.45 -2.53 -12.02
C GLU A 12 8.14 -1.72 -11.94
N PRO A 13 8.10 -0.68 -11.09
CA PRO A 13 7.05 0.32 -11.15
C PRO A 13 7.02 1.03 -12.50
N TYR A 14 5.83 1.37 -12.98
CA TYR A 14 5.67 2.16 -14.20
C TYR A 14 4.76 3.37 -13.95
N ARG A 15 4.96 4.42 -14.74
CA ARG A 15 4.19 5.66 -14.67
C ARG A 15 3.10 5.67 -15.73
N GLU A 16 1.97 6.28 -15.40
CA GLU A 16 0.88 6.56 -16.32
C GLU A 16 0.18 7.87 -15.91
N THR A 17 -0.64 8.40 -16.81
CA THR A 17 -1.50 9.54 -16.53
C THR A 17 -2.91 9.05 -16.21
N ASP A 18 -3.48 9.48 -15.09
CA ASP A 18 -4.85 9.12 -14.71
C ASP A 18 -5.90 9.91 -15.52
N LYS A 19 -7.16 9.55 -15.35
CA LYS A 19 -8.30 10.20 -16.04
C LYS A 19 -8.45 11.70 -15.78
N ASN A 20 -7.79 12.24 -14.76
CA ASN A 20 -7.82 13.66 -14.40
C ASN A 20 -6.54 14.38 -14.85
N GLY A 21 -5.68 13.74 -15.65
CA GLY A 21 -4.42 14.31 -16.11
C GLY A 21 -3.30 14.30 -15.07
N ARG A 22 -3.44 13.56 -13.95
CA ARG A 22 -2.41 13.48 -12.91
C ARG A 22 -1.49 12.29 -13.14
N GLU A 23 -0.20 12.48 -12.93
CA GLU A 23 0.77 11.38 -13.00
C GLU A 23 0.59 10.45 -11.79
N VAL A 24 0.46 9.16 -12.08
CA VAL A 24 0.38 8.09 -11.09
C VAL A 24 1.44 7.03 -11.36
N VAL A 25 1.86 6.36 -10.29
CA VAL A 25 2.75 5.20 -10.35
C VAL A 25 1.95 3.94 -10.05
N ARG A 26 2.17 2.93 -10.88
CA ARG A 26 1.64 1.58 -10.75
C ARG A 26 2.76 0.67 -10.26
N VAL A 27 2.63 0.14 -9.05
CA VAL A 27 3.65 -0.69 -8.40
C VAL A 27 3.21 -2.15 -8.36
N PRO A 28 3.87 -3.06 -9.11
CA PRO A 28 3.55 -4.48 -9.07
C PRO A 28 3.87 -5.10 -7.71
N LEU A 29 2.89 -5.77 -7.10
CA LEU A 29 3.00 -6.36 -5.77
C LEU A 29 3.57 -7.78 -5.81
N ALA A 30 4.10 -8.23 -4.68
CA ALA A 30 4.68 -9.56 -4.58
C ALA A 30 3.57 -10.60 -4.80
N GLY A 31 3.85 -11.61 -5.61
CA GLY A 31 2.84 -12.57 -6.07
C GLY A 31 2.24 -12.25 -7.45
N GLY A 32 2.60 -11.11 -8.06
CA GLY A 32 2.43 -10.83 -9.50
C GLY A 32 1.00 -10.54 -9.98
N LEU A 33 -0.03 -10.80 -9.17
CA LEU A 33 -1.43 -10.68 -9.57
C LEU A 33 -2.01 -9.26 -9.44
N HIS A 34 -1.37 -8.39 -8.67
CA HIS A 34 -1.95 -7.10 -8.28
C HIS A 34 -0.94 -5.97 -8.38
N THR A 35 -1.46 -4.79 -8.65
CA THR A 35 -0.70 -3.55 -8.79
C THR A 35 -1.32 -2.50 -7.88
N ALA A 36 -0.49 -1.88 -7.04
CA ALA A 36 -0.91 -0.74 -6.23
C ALA A 36 -0.77 0.55 -7.03
N THR A 37 -1.61 1.54 -6.73
CA THR A 37 -1.65 2.84 -7.44
C THR A 37 -1.54 3.97 -6.45
N LEU A 38 -0.64 4.93 -6.71
CA LEU A 38 -0.48 6.17 -5.94
C LEU A 38 -0.02 7.30 -6.86
N TYR A 39 -0.04 8.55 -6.37
CA TYR A 39 0.53 9.64 -7.15
C TYR A 39 2.04 9.53 -7.25
N ALA A 40 2.59 9.99 -8.37
CA ALA A 40 4.03 9.98 -8.63
C ALA A 40 4.84 10.68 -7.54
N GLU A 41 4.37 11.85 -7.08
CA GLU A 41 5.00 12.62 -6.01
C GLU A 41 5.15 11.84 -4.69
N ASP A 42 4.11 11.07 -4.32
CA ASP A 42 4.13 10.25 -3.12
C ASP A 42 5.09 9.06 -3.28
N PHE A 43 5.11 8.45 -4.46
CA PHE A 43 6.04 7.37 -4.77
C PHE A 43 7.48 7.87 -4.66
N ASP A 44 7.81 8.98 -5.30
CA ASP A 44 9.16 9.54 -5.34
C ASP A 44 9.63 9.94 -3.94
N ARG A 45 8.77 10.57 -3.14
CA ARG A 45 9.06 10.87 -1.72
C ARG A 45 9.35 9.61 -0.92
N ILE A 46 8.51 8.58 -1.02
CA ILE A 46 8.69 7.31 -0.29
C ILE A 46 10.01 6.63 -0.67
N ILE A 47 10.37 6.63 -1.95
CA ILE A 47 11.64 6.05 -2.41
C ILE A 47 12.84 6.87 -1.95
N ALA A 48 12.74 8.21 -1.99
CA ALA A 48 13.78 9.12 -1.50
C ALA A 48 14.02 8.96 0.01
N ASP A 49 12.97 8.70 0.78
CA ASP A 49 13.04 8.40 2.22
C ASP A 49 13.69 7.03 2.53
N GLY A 50 14.10 6.27 1.52
CA GLY A 50 14.84 5.02 1.69
C GLY A 50 13.96 3.76 1.72
N TRP A 51 12.66 3.86 1.40
CA TRP A 51 11.79 2.69 1.28
C TRP A 51 12.00 1.95 -0.05
N SER A 52 11.80 0.64 -0.03
CA SER A 52 11.92 -0.20 -1.22
C SER A 52 10.76 0.01 -2.22
N ASP A 53 10.98 -0.26 -3.49
CA ASP A 53 9.94 -0.38 -4.54
C ASP A 53 9.31 -1.79 -4.56
N GLN A 54 9.82 -2.73 -3.76
CA GLN A 54 9.40 -4.13 -3.74
C GLN A 54 8.28 -4.39 -2.73
N TRP A 55 7.07 -3.92 -3.02
CA TRP A 55 5.94 -3.95 -2.08
C TRP A 55 5.22 -5.30 -1.98
N GLN A 56 4.44 -5.50 -0.92
CA GLN A 56 3.67 -6.72 -0.66
C GLN A 56 2.22 -6.39 -0.30
N HIS A 57 1.26 -7.15 -0.84
CA HIS A 57 -0.13 -7.15 -0.33
C HIS A 57 -0.23 -8.17 0.80
N VAL A 58 -0.51 -7.72 2.01
CA VAL A 58 -0.52 -8.57 3.19
C VAL A 58 -1.88 -8.54 3.87
N SER A 59 -2.26 -9.67 4.48
CA SER A 59 -3.43 -9.80 5.34
C SER A 59 -3.02 -9.73 6.80
N ASN A 60 -3.82 -9.09 7.65
CA ASN A 60 -3.64 -9.15 9.11
C ASN A 60 -4.34 -10.35 9.77
N TYR A 61 -4.83 -11.31 8.99
CA TYR A 61 -5.60 -12.47 9.46
C TYR A 61 -6.90 -12.13 10.19
N ARG A 62 -7.32 -10.86 10.17
CA ARG A 62 -8.60 -10.35 10.72
C ARG A 62 -9.45 -9.71 9.62
N GLY A 63 -9.31 -10.21 8.40
CA GLY A 63 -10.03 -9.74 7.22
C GLY A 63 -9.51 -8.46 6.57
N ARG A 64 -8.52 -7.77 7.15
CA ARG A 64 -7.97 -6.54 6.53
C ARG A 64 -6.75 -6.87 5.68
N ARG A 65 -6.72 -6.32 4.47
CA ARG A 65 -5.56 -6.36 3.59
C ARG A 65 -5.00 -4.96 3.37
N TYR A 66 -3.70 -4.84 3.19
CA TYR A 66 -3.04 -3.57 2.90
C TYR A 66 -1.69 -3.80 2.24
N VAL A 67 -1.17 -2.76 1.61
CA VAL A 67 0.16 -2.78 1.02
C VAL A 67 1.21 -2.41 2.07
N ARG A 68 2.26 -3.22 2.16
CA ARG A 68 3.39 -3.07 3.08
C ARG A 68 4.71 -3.00 2.31
N VAL A 69 5.66 -2.28 2.88
CA VAL A 69 7.01 -2.09 2.35
C VAL A 69 8.06 -2.30 3.44
N CYS A 70 9.29 -2.61 3.01
CA CYS A 70 10.47 -2.67 3.86
C CYS A 70 11.39 -1.47 3.56
N HIS A 71 12.05 -0.96 4.59
CA HIS A 71 13.08 0.05 4.43
C HIS A 71 14.38 -0.58 3.88
N ARG A 72 15.20 0.19 3.15
CA ARG A 72 16.44 -0.30 2.51
C ARG A 72 17.68 -0.27 3.41
N ASP A 73 17.59 0.27 4.62
CA ASP A 73 18.69 0.37 5.62
C ASP A 73 19.18 -0.98 6.17
N GLY A 74 18.70 -2.12 5.64
CA GLY A 74 19.04 -3.45 6.14
C GLY A 74 18.37 -3.81 7.48
N GLY A 75 17.64 -2.88 8.09
CA GLY A 75 16.84 -3.15 9.28
C GLY A 75 15.55 -3.91 8.96
N ASN A 76 14.97 -4.55 9.97
CA ASN A 76 13.64 -5.18 9.86
C ASN A 76 12.48 -4.16 9.90
N ARG A 77 12.73 -2.90 9.51
CA ARG A 77 11.73 -1.83 9.52
C ARG A 77 10.73 -2.05 8.40
N ARG A 78 9.46 -2.12 8.78
CA ARG A 78 8.32 -2.34 7.88
C ARG A 78 7.25 -1.32 8.20
N GLU A 79 6.64 -0.76 7.17
CA GLU A 79 5.49 0.13 7.31
C GLU A 79 4.49 -0.14 6.19
N SER A 80 3.26 0.27 6.43
CA SER A 80 2.16 0.25 5.48
C SER A 80 2.20 1.48 4.56
N ILE A 81 2.08 1.28 3.25
CA ILE A 81 2.25 2.39 2.29
C ILE A 81 1.20 3.48 2.51
N HIS A 82 -0.06 3.10 2.79
CA HIS A 82 -1.12 4.07 3.02
C HIS A 82 -0.85 5.01 4.20
N ARG A 83 -0.01 4.62 5.17
CA ARG A 83 0.45 5.52 6.24
C ARG A 83 1.57 6.44 5.80
N LEU A 84 2.51 5.95 4.99
CA LEU A 84 3.60 6.77 4.42
C LEU A 84 3.06 7.84 3.47
N VAL A 85 2.02 7.52 2.69
CA VAL A 85 1.38 8.47 1.77
C VAL A 85 0.84 9.69 2.53
N VAL A 86 0.17 9.49 3.65
CA VAL A 86 -0.44 10.60 4.43
C VAL A 86 0.41 11.06 5.62
N ASP A 87 1.67 10.62 5.70
CA ASP A 87 2.60 10.90 6.80
C ASP A 87 1.99 10.66 8.20
N ALA A 88 1.33 9.52 8.38
CA ALA A 88 0.62 9.21 9.62
C ALA A 88 1.57 8.82 10.76
N GLY A 89 1.75 9.75 11.71
CA GLY A 89 2.55 9.59 12.92
C GLY A 89 1.94 8.66 13.98
N PRO A 90 2.63 8.52 15.13
CA PRO A 90 2.15 7.72 16.25
C PRO A 90 0.77 8.15 16.74
N GLY A 91 -0.12 7.17 16.98
CA GLY A 91 -1.48 7.45 17.48
C GLY A 91 -2.51 7.83 16.42
N GLN A 92 -2.07 8.06 15.17
CA GLN A 92 -2.97 8.20 14.03
C GLN A 92 -3.27 6.83 13.42
N ALA A 93 -4.50 6.68 12.96
CA ALA A 93 -4.98 5.55 12.17
C ALA A 93 -5.30 6.05 10.77
N VAL A 94 -5.10 5.21 9.77
CA VAL A 94 -5.45 5.52 8.39
C VAL A 94 -6.42 4.48 7.89
N MET A 95 -7.49 4.93 7.24
CA MET A 95 -8.58 4.11 6.73
C MET A 95 -8.76 4.34 5.24
N PHE A 96 -9.23 3.32 4.53
CA PHE A 96 -9.65 3.46 3.15
C PHE A 96 -11.10 3.96 3.10
N LYS A 97 -11.42 4.81 2.12
CA LYS A 97 -12.79 5.25 1.85
C LYS A 97 -13.60 4.20 1.09
N THR A 98 -12.91 3.41 0.28
CA THR A 98 -13.47 2.34 -0.54
C THR A 98 -12.83 1.00 -0.16
N ASP A 99 -13.41 -0.11 -0.59
CA ASP A 99 -12.82 -1.45 -0.37
C ASP A 99 -11.56 -1.72 -1.19
N ASN A 100 -11.19 -0.80 -2.10
CA ASN A 100 -10.01 -0.96 -2.93
C ASN A 100 -8.74 -0.57 -2.17
N THR A 101 -8.17 -1.54 -1.44
CA THR A 101 -6.91 -1.39 -0.69
C THR A 101 -5.64 -1.26 -1.57
N LEU A 102 -5.79 -1.37 -2.90
CA LEU A 102 -4.72 -1.17 -3.88
C LEU A 102 -4.69 0.27 -4.43
N ASP A 103 -5.75 1.05 -4.20
CA ASP A 103 -5.75 2.48 -4.48
C ASP A 103 -5.25 3.24 -3.25
N LEU A 104 -3.98 3.62 -3.29
CA LEU A 104 -3.25 4.27 -2.21
C LEU A 104 -3.21 5.80 -2.40
N ARG A 105 -3.93 6.35 -3.38
CA ARG A 105 -4.00 7.80 -3.57
C ARG A 105 -4.65 8.48 -2.36
N PRO A 106 -4.18 9.66 -1.92
CA PRO A 106 -4.75 10.39 -0.78
C PRO A 106 -6.28 10.56 -0.83
N SER A 107 -6.86 10.67 -2.04
CA SER A 107 -8.31 10.77 -2.21
C SER A 107 -9.08 9.57 -1.66
N ASN A 108 -8.47 8.38 -1.60
CA ASN A 108 -9.06 7.15 -1.05
C ASN A 108 -8.70 6.93 0.44
N LEU A 109 -7.98 7.86 1.08
CA LEU A 109 -7.49 7.70 2.45
C LEU A 109 -8.15 8.70 3.41
N ILE A 110 -8.35 8.27 4.66
CA ILE A 110 -8.82 9.10 5.77
C ILE A 110 -7.86 8.90 6.94
N VAL A 111 -7.39 10.01 7.53
CA VAL A 111 -6.63 9.98 8.78
C VAL A 111 -7.56 10.23 9.96
N CYS A 112 -7.63 9.29 10.89
CA CYS A 112 -8.41 9.38 12.11
C CYS A 112 -7.50 9.30 13.34
N ARG A 113 -7.93 9.83 14.48
CA ARG A 113 -7.28 9.50 15.76
C ARG A 113 -7.67 8.07 16.13
N LYS A 114 -6.76 7.29 16.74
CA LYS A 114 -7.06 5.89 17.13
C LYS A 114 -8.34 5.72 17.96
N LYS A 115 -8.69 6.70 18.79
CA LYS A 115 -9.92 6.70 19.60
C LYS A 115 -11.21 6.88 18.79
N ASP A 116 -11.11 7.47 17.61
CA ASP A 116 -12.23 7.78 16.72
C ASP A 116 -12.41 6.69 15.65
N GLN A 117 -11.73 5.54 15.80
CA GLN A 117 -11.85 4.40 14.91
C GLN A 117 -13.19 3.67 15.13
N GLN A 118 -14.32 4.38 14.99
CA GLN A 118 -15.63 3.76 14.80
C GLN A 118 -15.60 3.08 13.43
N ARG A 119 -15.84 1.76 13.42
CA ARG A 119 -15.87 0.93 12.21
C ARG A 119 -16.91 1.49 11.22
N PRO A 120 -16.54 1.99 10.03
CA PRO A 120 -17.48 2.17 8.95
C PRO A 120 -17.24 1.04 7.94
N TYR A 121 -17.46 -0.21 8.36
CA TYR A 121 -17.61 -1.34 7.42
C TYR A 121 -18.58 -2.34 8.06
N VAL A 122 -19.85 -2.15 7.74
CA VAL A 122 -20.89 -3.17 7.89
C VAL A 122 -20.68 -4.14 6.73
N THR A 123 -20.22 -5.34 7.04
CA THR A 123 -20.34 -6.47 6.12
C THR A 123 -21.80 -6.91 6.12
N HIS A 124 -22.57 -6.56 5.09
CA HIS A 124 -23.71 -7.39 4.70
C HIS A 124 -23.61 -7.68 3.22
N LEU A 125 -22.91 -8.77 2.92
CA LEU A 125 -23.31 -9.64 1.83
C LEU A 125 -24.68 -10.21 2.22
N LEU A 126 -25.74 -9.68 1.61
CA LEU A 126 -26.95 -10.43 1.32
C LEU A 126 -27.04 -10.41 -0.21
N TYR A 127 -26.71 -11.55 -0.82
CA TYR A 127 -27.22 -11.88 -2.14
C TYR A 127 -28.53 -12.65 -1.90
N ASP A 128 -29.60 -12.22 -2.57
CA ASP A 128 -30.81 -13.02 -2.82
C ASP A 128 -30.49 -14.28 -3.64
#